data_AF-A0A348WFT3-F1
#
_entry.id   AF-A0A348WFT3-F1
#
_cell.length_a   1.000
_cell.length_b   1.000
_cell.length_c   1.000
_cell.angle_alpha   90.00
_cell.angle_beta   90.00
_cell.angle_gamma   90.00
#
_symmetry.space_group_name_H-M   'P 1'
#
loop_
_entity.id
_entity.type
_entity.pdbx_description
1 polymer ?
#
loop_
_entity_poly.entity_id
_entity_poly.type
_entity_poly.pdbx_seq_one_letter_code
_entity_poly.pdbx_strand_id
1 'polypeptide(L)' 'MALPMIALPDIDRHKPVLIAGPTASGKSALALRIAEDQGGVIVNADSMQVYENWRILSARPSPEDEA' A
#
# COMPACT_ATOMS: atom_id res chain seq x y z
N MET A 1 -7.86 -9.01 -18.80
CA MET A 1 -7.12 -7.95 -19.53
C MET A 1 -6.35 -7.18 -18.48
N ALA A 2 -5.02 -7.29 -18.43
CA ALA A 2 -4.22 -6.54 -17.45
C ALA A 2 -4.35 -5.05 -17.76
N LEU A 3 -4.66 -4.23 -16.75
CA LEU A 3 -4.64 -2.77 -16.87
C LEU A 3 -3.23 -2.34 -17.30
N PRO A 4 -3.09 -1.33 -18.18
CA PRO A 4 -1.77 -0.83 -18.56
C PRO A 4 -1.02 -0.37 -17.31
N MET A 5 0.15 -0.96 -17.09
CA MET A 5 1.00 -0.69 -15.95
C MET A 5 1.60 0.71 -16.09
N ILE A 6 1.00 1.72 -15.45
CA ILE A 6 1.51 3.10 -15.43
C ILE A 6 2.89 3.08 -14.78
N ALA A 7 3.92 3.66 -15.40
CA ALA A 7 5.25 3.76 -14.80
C ALA A 7 5.17 4.53 -13.47
N LEU A 8 5.88 4.05 -12.44
CA LEU A 8 5.98 4.80 -11.18
C LEU A 8 6.68 6.15 -11.46
N PRO A 9 6.26 7.25 -10.80
CA PRO A 9 7.03 8.49 -10.83
C PRO A 9 8.42 8.27 -10.24
N ASP A 10 9.37 9.15 -10.55
CA ASP A 10 10.70 9.13 -9.95
C ASP A 10 10.60 9.44 -8.45
N ILE A 11 10.61 8.39 -7.64
CA ILE A 11 10.55 8.46 -6.18
C ILE A 11 11.96 8.20 -5.66
N ASP A 12 12.49 9.14 -4.88
CA ASP A 12 13.80 9.05 -4.25
C ASP A 12 13.83 7.92 -3.21
N ARG A 13 14.55 6.84 -3.52
CA ARG A 13 14.73 5.65 -2.66
C ARG A 13 15.32 5.94 -1.28
N HIS A 14 15.95 7.10 -1.07
CA HIS A 14 16.57 7.49 0.20
C HIS A 14 15.63 8.29 1.11
N LYS A 15 14.38 8.52 0.69
CA LYS A 15 13.39 9.29 1.45
C LYS A 15 12.16 8.45 1.79
N PRO A 16 11.53 8.69 2.95
CA PRO A 16 10.23 8.11 3.26
C PRO A 16 9.17 8.58 2.25
N VAL A 17 8.24 7.68 1.91
CA VAL A 17 7.11 7.96 1.03
C VAL A 17 5.82 7.97 1.87
N LEU A 18 5.05 9.06 1.78
CA LEU A 18 3.71 9.12 2.34
C LEU A 18 2.67 8.93 1.23
N ILE A 19 1.86 7.88 1.35
CA ILE A 19 0.76 7.60 0.41
C ILE A 19 -0.56 7.92 1.10
N ALA A 20 -1.13 9.08 0.79
CA ALA A 20 -2.40 9.54 1.34
C ALA A 20 -3.50 9.55 0.27
N GLY A 21 -4.75 9.45 0.70
CA GLY A 21 -5.92 9.45 -0.20
C GLY A 21 -7.13 8.74 0.40
N PRO A 22 -8.31 8.87 -0.23
CA PRO A 22 -9.56 8.28 0.28
C PRO A 22 -9.51 6.75 0.34
N THR A 23 -10.39 6.14 1.14
CA THR A 23 -10.57 4.68 1.17
C THR A 23 -10.88 4.15 -0.24
N ALA A 24 -10.37 2.96 -0.55
CA ALA A 24 -10.48 2.31 -1.87
C ALA A 24 -9.80 3.03 -3.06
N SER A 25 -8.96 4.04 -2.83
CA SER A 25 -8.21 4.72 -3.90
C SER A 25 -6.97 3.98 -4.41
N GLY A 26 -6.73 2.73 -3.99
CA GLY A 26 -5.58 1.92 -4.42
C GLY A 26 -4.26 2.18 -3.69
N LYS A 27 -4.28 2.82 -2.51
CA LYS A 27 -3.05 3.14 -1.74
C LYS A 27 -2.20 1.93 -1.43
N SER A 28 -2.81 0.84 -0.93
CA SER A 28 -2.08 -0.38 -0.58
C SER A 28 -1.41 -1.02 -1.81
N ALA A 29 -2.11 -1.04 -2.95
CA ALA A 29 -1.53 -1.53 -4.20
C ALA A 29 -0.34 -0.67 -4.67
N LEU A 30 -0.39 0.65 -4.50
CA LEU A 30 0.74 1.52 -4.80
C LEU A 30 1.92 1.29 -3.83
N ALA A 31 1.63 1.11 -2.53
CA ALA A 31 2.65 0.84 -1.52
C ALA A 31 3.40 -0.48 -1.80
N LEU A 32 2.66 -1.55 -2.09
CA LEU A 32 3.21 -2.86 -2.46
C LEU A 32 4.11 -2.73 -3.68
N ARG A 33 3.63 -2.07 -4.73
CA ARG A 33 4.41 -1.89 -5.96
C ARG A 33 5.72 -1.12 -5.74
N ILE A 34 5.71 -0.07 -4.91
CA ILE A 34 6.95 0.65 -4.57
C ILE A 34 7.92 -0.27 -3.81
N ALA A 35 7.42 -1.06 -2.86
CA ALA A 35 8.23 -2.00 -2.10
C ALA A 35 8.78 -3.15 -2.97
N GLU A 36 8.00 -3.65 -3.92
CA GLU A 36 8.43 -4.65 -4.90
C GLU A 36 9.50 -4.10 -5.86
N ASP A 37 9.31 -2.89 -6.39
CA ASP A 37 10.21 -2.28 -7.38
C ASP A 37 11.50 -1.73 -6.75
N GLN A 38 11.43 -1.16 -5.54
CA GLN A 38 12.53 -0.42 -4.91
C GLN A 38 13.05 -1.05 -3.61
N GLY A 39 12.35 -2.04 -3.06
CA GLY A 39 12.56 -2.54 -1.70
C GLY A 39 11.94 -1.61 -0.64
N GLY A 40 12.15 -1.95 0.63
CA GLY A 40 11.71 -1.14 1.77
C GLY A 40 10.67 -1.83 2.64
N VAL A 41 10.13 -1.08 3.60
CA VAL A 41 9.14 -1.56 4.57
C VAL A 41 7.91 -0.66 4.50
N ILE A 42 6.74 -1.27 4.39
CA ILE A 42 5.46 -0.57 4.45
C ILE A 42 5.05 -0.45 5.92
N VAL A 43 4.76 0.77 6.36
CA VAL A 43 4.21 1.03 7.70
C VAL A 43 2.77 1.47 7.54
N ASN A 44 1.85 0.71 8.13
CA ASN A 44 0.43 1.04 8.13
C ASN A 44 0.18 2.34 8.92
N ALA A 45 -0.54 3.28 8.31
CA ALA A 45 -0.92 4.56 8.91
C ALA A 45 -2.44 4.73 9.08
N ASP A 46 -3.23 3.66 8.86
CA ASP A 46 -4.68 3.66 9.02
C ASP A 46 -5.07 3.28 10.46
N SER A 47 -5.82 4.14 11.13
CA SER A 47 -6.22 3.97 12.53
C SER A 47 -7.27 2.88 12.77
N MET A 48 -7.96 2.40 11.73
CA MET A 48 -8.93 1.30 11.84
C MET A 48 -8.27 -0.06 11.60
N GLN A 49 -7.23 -0.11 10.78
CA GLN A 49 -6.51 -1.34 10.45
C GLN A 49 -5.53 -1.81 11.55
N VAL A 50 -5.62 -1.28 12.77
CA VAL A 50 -4.92 -1.82 13.95
C VAL A 50 -5.75 -2.87 14.68
N TYR A 51 -7.08 -2.85 14.56
CA TYR A 51 -7.99 -3.77 15.26
C TYR A 51 -8.07 -5.14 14.58
N GLU A 52 -7.65 -6.19 15.28
CA GLU A 52 -7.54 -7.57 14.78
C GLU A 52 -8.80 -8.07 14.07
N ASN A 53 -9.97 -7.87 14.67
CA ASN A 53 -11.22 -8.47 14.21
C ASN A 53 -11.91 -7.69 13.07
N TRP A 54 -11.33 -6.59 12.58
CA TRP A 54 -12.00 -5.65 11.65
C TRP A 54 -11.45 -5.68 10.22
N ARG A 55 -10.76 -6.76 9.82
CA ARG A 55 -10.09 -6.86 8.50
C ARG A 55 -10.99 -6.50 7.31
N ILE A 56 -12.19 -7.07 7.24
CA ILE A 56 -13.13 -6.83 6.13
C ILE A 56 -13.59 -5.37 6.10
N LEU A 57 -14.05 -4.84 7.24
CA LEU A 57 -14.63 -3.50 7.33
C LEU A 57 -13.60 -2.38 7.17
N SER A 58 -12.34 -2.63 7.54
CA SER A 58 -11.24 -1.67 7.41
C SER A 58 -10.53 -1.73 6.05
N ALA A 59 -11.00 -2.58 5.13
CA ALA A 59 -10.33 -2.87 3.87
C ALA A 59 -8.84 -3.19 4.09
N ARG A 60 -8.52 -3.93 5.17
CA ARG A 60 -7.15 -4.33 5.47
C ARG A 60 -6.64 -5.25 4.36
N PRO A 61 -5.37 -5.11 3.93
CA PRO A 61 -4.77 -6.06 3.01
C PRO A 61 -4.94 -7.52 3.45
N SER A 62 -4.91 -8.43 2.47
CA SER A 62 -4.98 -9.85 2.77
C SER A 62 -3.72 -10.31 3.51
N PRO A 63 -3.74 -11.47 4.20
CA PRO A 63 -2.52 -12.01 4.80
C PRO A 63 -1.40 -12.27 3.79
N GLU A 64 -1.72 -12.51 2.52
CA GLU A 64 -0.75 -12.66 1.44
C GLU A 64 -0.08 -11.32 1.10
N ASP A 65 -0.86 -10.24 1.09
CA ASP A 65 -0.32 -8.88 0.87
C ASP A 65 0.49 -8.36 2.07
N GLU A 66 0.31 -8.93 3.27
CA GLU A 66 1.04 -8.56 4.50
C GLU A 66 2.37 -9.32 4.68
N ALA A 67 2.62 -10.38 3.89
CA ALA A 67 3.74 -11.32 4.03
C ALA A 67 4.99 -10.88 3.26
#